data_AF-A0A2S9J9N4-F1
#
_entry.id   AF-A0A2S9J9N4-F1
#
_cell.length_a   1.000
_cell.length_b   1.000
_cell.length_c   1.000
_cell.angle_alpha   90.00
_cell.angle_beta   90.00
_cell.angle_gamma   90.00
#
_symmetry.space_group_name_H-M   'P 1'
#
loop_
_entity.id
_entity.type
_entity.pdbx_description
1 polymer ?
#
loop_
_entity_poly.entity_id
_entity_poly.type
_entity_poly.pdbx_seq_one_letter_code
_entity_poly.pdbx_strand_id
1 'polypeptide(L)'
;VVQRTIDALCAAPDLRLGVNISMESAVLDLWWFNVCERLGSATSVAERLVFELNGIDRLPASADAIDFMTDIKRYGCQIALDDLGPDHVPVWSAGAFSPDIAK
;
A
#
# COMPACT_ATOMS: atom_id res chain seq x y z
N VAL A 1 -11.44 1.35 6.18
CA VAL A 1 -10.63 0.35 6.94
C VAL A 1 -9.29 0.92 7.38
N VAL A 2 -8.49 1.49 6.45
CA VAL A 2 -7.16 2.06 6.70
C VAL A 2 -7.09 2.97 7.94
N GLN A 3 -7.98 3.96 8.05
CA GLN A 3 -7.99 4.88 9.20
C GLN A 3 -8.08 4.15 10.56
N ARG A 4 -8.89 3.08 10.66
CA ARG A 4 -8.99 2.26 11.89
C ARG A 4 -7.75 1.43 12.13
N THR A 5 -7.09 0.95 11.07
CA THR A 5 -5.79 0.27 11.17
C THR A 5 -4.73 1.21 11.74
N ILE A 6 -4.70 2.46 11.26
CA ILE A 6 -3.80 3.49 11.80
C ILE A 6 -4.12 3.76 13.28
N ASP A 7 -5.40 3.88 13.65
CA ASP A 7 -5.80 4.06 15.06
C ASP A 7 -5.31 2.91 15.95
N ALA A 8 -5.43 1.67 15.48
CA ALA A 8 -4.93 0.49 16.20
C ALA A 8 -3.40 0.51 16.35
N LEU A 9 -2.67 0.90 15.31
CA LEU A 9 -1.21 1.03 15.35
C LEU A 9 -0.75 2.17 16.27
N CYS A 10 -1.52 3.26 16.37
CA CYS A 10 -1.25 4.32 17.34
C CYS A 10 -1.45 3.83 18.79
N ALA A 11 -2.49 3.02 19.03
CA ALA A 11 -2.82 2.52 20.36
C ALA A 11 -1.88 1.41 20.85
N ALA A 12 -1.26 0.65 19.94
CA ALA A 12 -0.37 -0.47 20.27
C ALA A 12 0.99 -0.32 19.55
N PRO A 13 2.02 0.20 20.25
CA PRO A 13 3.35 0.45 19.66
C PRO A 13 4.04 -0.81 19.11
N ASP A 14 3.80 -1.96 19.74
CA ASP A 14 4.43 -3.24 19.34
C ASP A 14 3.70 -3.95 18.19
N LEU A 15 2.54 -3.42 17.77
CA LEU A 15 1.71 -4.04 16.74
C LEU A 15 2.21 -3.68 15.33
N ARG A 16 2.18 -4.64 14.42
CA ARG A 16 2.35 -4.45 12.98
C ARG A 16 1.11 -4.98 12.28
N LEU A 17 0.56 -4.23 11.32
CA LEU A 17 -0.68 -4.59 10.65
C LEU A 17 -0.57 -4.45 9.14
N GLY A 18 -1.16 -5.42 8.45
CA GLY A 18 -1.52 -5.31 7.05
C GLY A 18 -2.90 -4.68 6.88
N VAL A 19 -3.11 -3.92 5.81
CA VAL A 19 -4.43 -3.47 5.38
C VAL A 19 -4.61 -3.74 3.90
N ASN A 20 -5.70 -4.44 3.58
CA ASN A 20 -6.05 -4.74 2.20
C ASN A 20 -6.69 -3.51 1.55
N ILE A 21 -6.22 -3.17 0.36
CA ILE A 21 -6.81 -2.19 -0.53
C ILE A 21 -6.87 -2.76 -1.95
N SER A 22 -7.90 -2.41 -2.71
CA SER A 22 -7.99 -2.83 -4.12
C SER A 22 -7.20 -1.88 -5.02
N MET A 23 -6.77 -2.36 -6.19
CA MET A 23 -6.10 -1.52 -7.19
C MET A 23 -6.93 -0.31 -7.61
N GLU A 24 -8.26 -0.43 -7.67
CA GLU A 24 -9.15 0.69 -8.00
C GLU A 24 -9.19 1.77 -6.91
N SER A 25 -8.85 1.42 -5.68
CA SER A 25 -8.80 2.36 -4.55
C SER A 25 -7.44 3.04 -4.41
N ALA A 26 -6.42 2.60 -5.14
CA ALA A 26 -5.05 3.10 -5.11
C ALA A 26 -4.90 4.34 -6.01
N VAL A 27 -5.53 5.44 -5.62
CA VAL A 27 -5.49 6.74 -6.32
C VAL A 27 -5.36 7.86 -5.29
N LEU A 28 -4.47 8.83 -5.51
CA LEU A 28 -4.21 9.93 -4.57
C LEU A 28 -5.32 11.01 -4.62
N ASP A 29 -6.48 10.68 -4.06
CA ASP A 29 -7.61 11.59 -3.93
C ASP A 29 -7.65 12.32 -2.57
N LEU A 30 -8.71 13.10 -2.33
CA LEU A 30 -8.90 13.84 -1.08
C LEU A 30 -9.05 12.93 0.16
N TRP A 31 -9.51 11.69 -0.02
CA TRP A 31 -9.60 10.75 1.09
C TRP A 31 -8.20 10.31 1.53
N TRP A 32 -7.34 10.00 0.55
CA TRP A 32 -5.94 9.64 0.81
C TRP A 32 -5.10 10.80 1.32
N PHE A 33 -5.39 12.04 0.96
CA PHE A 33 -4.73 13.20 1.54
C PHE A 33 -4.74 13.16 3.08
N ASN A 34 -5.90 12.87 3.68
CA ASN A 34 -6.03 12.76 5.14
C ASN A 34 -5.26 11.55 5.71
N VAL A 35 -5.12 10.47 4.95
CA VAL A 35 -4.30 9.32 5.35
C VAL A 35 -2.82 9.71 5.34
N CYS A 36 -2.35 10.34 4.25
CA CYS A 36 -0.97 10.78 4.08
C CYS A 36 -0.55 11.80 5.14
N GLU A 37 -1.40 12.75 5.53
CA GLU A 37 -1.11 13.66 6.65
C GLU A 37 -0.89 12.93 7.98
N ARG A 38 -1.68 11.89 8.25
CA ARG A 38 -1.51 11.06 9.46
C ARG A 38 -0.22 10.25 9.41
N LEU A 39 0.10 9.65 8.27
CA LEU A 39 1.34 8.89 8.09
C LEU A 39 2.57 9.79 8.21
N GLY A 40 2.53 11.00 7.66
CA GLY A 40 3.59 11.99 7.75
C GLY A 40 3.82 12.54 9.16
N SER A 41 2.76 12.64 9.97
CA SER A 41 2.86 13.08 11.37
C SER A 41 3.22 11.95 12.35
N ALA A 42 3.12 10.69 11.94
CA ALA A 42 3.37 9.52 12.77
C ALA A 42 4.24 8.47 12.05
N THR A 43 5.51 8.81 11.79
CA THR A 43 6.44 7.94 11.05
C THR A 43 6.56 6.52 11.64
N SER A 44 6.59 6.40 12.98
CA SER A 44 6.64 5.07 13.63
C SER A 44 5.40 4.21 13.39
N VAL A 45 4.25 4.82 13.08
CA VAL A 45 3.03 4.11 12.67
C VAL A 45 3.14 3.68 11.22
N ALA A 46 3.63 4.56 10.35
CA ALA A 46 3.83 4.26 8.94
C ALA A 46 4.77 3.07 8.73
N GLU A 47 5.91 3.01 9.44
CA GLU A 47 6.89 1.90 9.38
C GLU A 47 6.33 0.52 9.80
N ARG A 48 5.18 0.49 10.49
CA ARG A 48 4.52 -0.73 10.97
C ARG A 48 3.27 -1.09 10.17
N LEU A 49 2.93 -0.29 9.16
CA LEU A 49 1.80 -0.51 8.28
C LEU A 49 2.26 -1.12 6.95
N VAL A 50 1.62 -2.22 6.57
CA VAL A 50 1.78 -2.86 5.27
C VAL A 50 0.50 -2.64 4.46
N PHE A 51 0.59 -2.00 3.30
CA PHE A 51 -0.52 -1.97 2.34
C PHE A 51 -0.48 -3.23 1.48
N GLU A 52 -1.55 -4.00 1.51
CA GLU A 52 -1.73 -5.23 0.74
C GLU A 52 -2.63 -4.91 -0.45
N LEU A 53 -2.07 -4.96 -1.66
CA LEU A 53 -2.81 -4.74 -2.90
C LEU A 53 -3.15 -6.09 -3.54
N ASN A 54 -4.43 -6.26 -3.85
CA ASN A 54 -4.97 -7.47 -4.48
C ASN A 54 -5.56 -7.11 -5.85
N GLY A 55 -5.69 -8.10 -6.76
CA GLY A 55 -6.34 -7.90 -8.05
C GLY A 55 -5.41 -7.46 -9.20
N ILE A 56 -4.12 -7.81 -9.12
CA ILE A 56 -3.11 -7.50 -10.17
C ILE A 56 -3.35 -8.34 -11.43
N ASP A 57 -4.11 -9.42 -11.30
CA ASP A 57 -4.56 -10.34 -12.35
C ASP A 57 -5.49 -9.70 -13.38
N ARG A 58 -6.09 -8.54 -13.09
CA ARG A 58 -7.13 -7.94 -13.94
C ARG A 58 -6.64 -6.88 -14.92
N LEU A 59 -5.62 -6.08 -14.57
CA LEU A 59 -5.13 -4.97 -15.40
C LEU A 59 -3.67 -4.62 -15.08
N PRO A 60 -2.89 -4.09 -16.04
CA PRO A 60 -1.63 -3.44 -15.70
C PRO A 60 -1.91 -2.31 -14.69
N ALA A 61 -1.02 -2.14 -13.70
CA ALA A 61 -1.10 -1.03 -12.75
C ALA A 61 -1.23 0.29 -13.52
N SER A 62 -2.28 1.05 -13.20
CA SER A 62 -2.44 2.40 -13.74
C SER A 62 -1.29 3.29 -13.27
N ALA A 63 -1.03 4.37 -14.00
CA ALA A 63 -0.10 5.40 -13.55
C ALA A 63 -0.48 5.90 -12.14
N ASP A 64 -1.79 6.07 -11.87
CA ASP A 64 -2.31 6.47 -10.57
C ASP A 64 -1.95 5.48 -9.45
N ALA A 65 -2.05 4.17 -9.72
CA ALA A 65 -1.67 3.15 -8.74
C ALA A 65 -0.16 3.14 -8.48
N ILE A 66 0.65 3.34 -9.52
CA ILE A 66 2.11 3.45 -9.38
C ILE A 66 2.49 4.70 -8.57
N ASP A 67 1.87 5.83 -8.87
CA ASP A 67 2.08 7.09 -8.14
C ASP A 67 1.64 6.96 -6.69
N PHE A 68 0.48 6.35 -6.45
CA PHE A 68 -0.02 6.03 -5.12
C PHE A 68 0.98 5.18 -4.32
N MET A 69 1.42 4.05 -4.88
CA MET A 69 2.38 3.16 -4.24
C MET A 69 3.71 3.87 -3.95
N THR A 70 4.19 4.67 -4.91
CA THR A 70 5.41 5.45 -4.76
C THR A 70 5.30 6.48 -3.64
N ASP A 71 4.17 7.18 -3.54
CA ASP A 71 3.94 8.20 -2.52
C ASP A 71 3.82 7.58 -1.12
N ILE A 72 3.05 6.51 -0.98
CA ILE A 72 2.89 5.79 0.29
C ILE A 72 4.23 5.27 0.84
N LYS A 73 5.11 4.76 -0.01
CA LYS A 73 6.46 4.32 0.41
C LYS A 73 7.31 5.45 0.97
N ARG A 74 7.11 6.71 0.53
CA ARG A 74 7.87 7.86 1.05
C ARG A 74 7.57 8.15 2.51
N TYR A 75 6.42 7.72 3.02
CA TYR A 75 6.08 7.83 4.44
C TYR A 75 6.68 6.71 5.30
N GLY A 76 7.34 5.71 4.70
CA GLY A 76 7.93 4.56 5.40
C GLY A 76 7.03 3.33 5.46
N CYS A 77 5.85 3.38 4.84
CA CYS A 77 4.98 2.21 4.72
C CYS A 77 5.58 1.16 3.80
N GLN A 78 5.25 -0.11 4.07
CA GLN A 78 5.62 -1.22 3.20
C GLN A 78 4.46 -1.57 2.26
N ILE A 79 4.78 -2.05 1.07
CA ILE A 79 3.78 -2.52 0.10
C ILE A 79 3.98 -4.01 -0.15
N ALA A 80 2.89 -4.76 0.08
CA ALA A 80 2.76 -6.16 -0.26
C ALA A 80 1.81 -6.30 -1.46
N LEU A 81 2.21 -7.12 -2.42
CA LEU A 81 1.38 -7.51 -3.55
C LEU A 81 0.97 -8.98 -3.35
N ASP A 82 -0.33 -9.24 -3.42
CA ASP A 82 -0.93 -10.57 -3.39
C ASP A 82 -1.54 -10.85 -4.79
N ASP A 83 -1.48 -12.10 -5.27
CA ASP A 83 -1.78 -12.60 -6.65
C ASP A 83 -0.60 -12.78 -7.62
N LEU A 84 0.32 -13.70 -7.30
CA LEU A 84 1.13 -14.38 -8.31
C LEU A 84 0.47 -15.71 -8.71
N GLY A 85 -0.64 -15.64 -9.47
CA GLY A 85 -1.13 -16.81 -10.20
C GLY A 85 -0.08 -17.32 -11.19
N PRO A 86 0.03 -18.64 -11.44
CA PRO A 86 1.12 -19.25 -12.22
C PRO A 86 1.22 -18.77 -13.69
N ASP A 87 0.19 -18.09 -14.19
CA ASP A 87 0.02 -17.77 -15.61
C ASP A 87 0.23 -16.27 -15.92
N HIS A 88 0.56 -15.44 -14.92
CA HIS A 88 0.62 -13.98 -15.08
C HIS A 88 2.05 -13.44 -14.98
N VAL A 89 2.45 -12.67 -15.99
CA VAL A 89 3.65 -11.82 -15.92
C VAL A 89 3.25 -10.56 -15.14
N PRO A 90 3.79 -10.34 -13.92
CA PRO A 90 3.32 -9.24 -13.08
C PRO A 90 3.71 -7.90 -13.71
N VAL A 91 2.83 -6.90 -13.64
CA VAL A 91 3.10 -5.55 -14.21
C VAL A 91 4.36 -4.89 -13.61
N TRP A 92 4.75 -5.25 -12.38
CA TRP A 92 5.97 -4.77 -11.73
C TRP A 92 7.25 -5.40 -12.31
N SER A 93 7.17 -6.57 -12.95
CA SER A 93 8.33 -7.27 -13.53
C SER A 93 8.96 -6.53 -14.73
N ALA A 94 8.25 -5.55 -15.30
CA ALA A 94 8.75 -4.64 -16.33
C ALA A 94 9.56 -3.44 -15.76
N GLY A 95 9.86 -3.41 -14.46
CA GLY A 95 10.70 -2.38 -13.84
C GLY A 95 9.97 -1.10 -13.42
N ALA A 96 8.64 -1.09 -13.45
CA ALA A 96 7.82 0.08 -13.11
C ALA A 96 7.74 0.35 -11.59
N PHE A 97 7.82 -0.70 -10.77
CA PHE A 97 7.73 -0.61 -9.31
C PHE A 97 8.31 -1.87 -8.65
N SER A 98 8.93 -1.76 -7.48
CA SER A 98 9.44 -2.91 -6.71
C SER A 98 8.71 -3.00 -5.37
N PRO A 99 7.84 -4.01 -5.14
CA PRO A 99 7.18 -4.19 -3.85
C PRO A 99 8.18 -4.57 -2.77
N ASP A 100 7.84 -4.27 -1.51
CA ASP A 100 8.67 -4.62 -0.35
C ASP A 100 8.46 -6.09 0.04
N ILE A 101 7.25 -6.61 -0.21
CA ILE A 101 6.86 -7.98 0.08
C ILE A 101 6.13 -8.54 -1.15
N ALA A 102 6.57 -9.68 -1.66
CA ALA A 102 5.84 -10.47 -2.66
C ALA A 102 5.27 -11.71 -1.97
N LYS A 103 3.97 -11.93 -2.08
CA LYS A 103 3.28 -13.11 -1.55
C LYS A 103 2.89 -14.06 -2.68
#